data_AF-A0A1G0IH79-F1
#
_entry.id   AF-A0A1G0IH79-F1
#
_cell.length_a   1.000
_cell.length_b   1.000
_cell.length_c   1.000
_cell.angle_alpha   90.00
_cell.angle_beta   90.00
_cell.angle_gamma   90.00
#
_symmetry.space_group_name_H-M   'P 1'
#
loop_
_entity.id
_entity.type
_entity.pdbx_description
1 polymer ?
#
loop_
_entity_poly.entity_id
_entity_poly.type
_entity_poly.pdbx_seq_one_letter_code
_entity_poly.pdbx_strand_id
1 'polypeptide(L)'
;MMRKTLTAVALLIAITGSSAAIANPTGIKISTNIPGGVTLNCVPNDGESGTPIIITSDNPYSSWWGGLSSNFNGTNMQCTFTPVNDPKKVIGSAQIIVWNISESPYDNALAGSVLNVLSASGFDLAAQGTKKAPRLGPAYFNYVLTMSKN
;
A
#
# COMPACT_ATOMS: atom_id res chain seq x y z
N MET A 1 16.27 11.43 -72.34
CA MET A 1 15.53 11.71 -71.09
C MET A 1 15.16 10.39 -70.43
N MET A 2 15.87 9.99 -69.38
CA MET A 2 15.55 8.81 -68.56
C MET A 2 15.40 9.27 -67.11
N ARG A 3 14.19 9.20 -66.57
CA ARG A 3 13.92 9.46 -65.14
C ARG A 3 14.28 8.19 -64.36
N LYS A 4 15.31 8.27 -63.51
CA LYS A 4 15.63 7.23 -62.52
C LYS A 4 14.83 7.53 -61.25
N THR A 5 13.91 6.65 -60.90
CA THR A 5 13.21 6.66 -59.61
C THR A 5 14.06 6.00 -58.53
N LEU A 6 14.17 6.66 -57.38
CA LEU A 6 14.84 6.21 -56.16
C LEU A 6 14.05 5.10 -55.46
N THR A 7 14.77 4.18 -54.82
CA THR A 7 14.24 3.37 -53.71
C THR A 7 15.17 3.51 -52.52
N ALA A 8 14.82 4.38 -51.57
CA ALA A 8 15.46 4.44 -50.27
C ALA A 8 14.76 3.44 -49.33
N VAL A 9 15.48 2.41 -48.89
CA VAL A 9 15.00 1.46 -47.89
C VAL A 9 15.23 2.08 -46.52
N ALA A 10 14.17 2.57 -45.88
CA ALA A 10 14.20 3.03 -44.50
C ALA A 10 14.15 1.81 -43.56
N LEU A 11 15.27 1.52 -42.89
CA LEU A 11 15.36 0.50 -41.86
C LEU A 11 14.75 1.06 -40.56
N LEU A 12 13.50 0.70 -40.26
CA LEU A 12 12.86 1.00 -38.98
C LEU A 12 13.43 0.05 -37.91
N ILE A 13 14.34 0.52 -37.07
CA ILE A 13 14.75 -0.19 -35.85
C ILE A 13 13.67 0.08 -34.81
N ALA A 14 12.77 -0.87 -34.61
CA ALA A 14 11.84 -0.86 -33.48
C ALA A 14 12.65 -1.12 -32.21
N ILE A 15 12.95 -0.06 -31.46
CA ILE A 15 13.41 -0.17 -30.08
C ILE A 15 12.20 -0.62 -29.27
N THR A 16 12.04 -1.93 -29.11
CA THR A 16 11.13 -2.48 -28.08
C THR A 16 11.78 -2.18 -26.73
N GLY A 17 11.50 -0.99 -26.20
CA GLY A 17 11.67 -0.72 -24.79
C GLY A 17 10.78 -1.72 -24.06
N SER A 18 11.40 -2.78 -23.52
CA SER A 18 10.76 -3.62 -22.52
C SER A 18 10.45 -2.73 -21.34
N SER A 19 9.26 -2.11 -21.31
CA SER A 19 8.69 -1.60 -20.08
C SER A 19 8.51 -2.83 -19.20
N ALA A 20 9.51 -3.13 -18.37
CA ALA A 20 9.37 -4.05 -17.27
C ALA A 20 8.10 -3.62 -16.54
N ALA A 21 7.06 -4.44 -16.61
CA ALA A 21 5.88 -4.23 -15.81
C ALA A 21 6.39 -4.24 -14.36
N ILE A 22 6.47 -3.06 -13.77
CA ILE A 22 6.71 -2.94 -12.34
C ILE A 22 5.51 -3.65 -11.74
N ALA A 23 5.75 -4.86 -11.20
CA ALA A 23 4.73 -5.60 -10.49
C ALA A 23 4.12 -4.62 -9.50
N ASN A 24 2.86 -4.25 -9.70
CA ASN A 24 2.19 -3.28 -8.82
C ASN A 24 2.42 -3.77 -7.40
N PRO A 25 3.21 -3.07 -6.57
CA PRO A 25 3.53 -3.58 -5.26
C PRO A 25 2.22 -3.63 -4.51
N THR A 26 1.81 -4.85 -4.17
CA THR A 26 0.68 -5.05 -3.27
C THR A 26 1.05 -4.41 -1.95
N GLY A 27 0.09 -3.82 -1.24
CA GLY A 27 0.46 -3.14 0.02
C GLY A 27 -0.63 -2.29 0.62
N ILE A 28 -0.35 -1.83 1.83
CA ILE A 28 -1.07 -0.74 2.46
C ILE A 28 -0.31 0.55 2.15
N LYS A 29 -0.86 1.34 1.24
CA LYS A 29 -0.43 2.72 1.02
C LYS A 29 -1.02 3.58 2.13
N ILE A 30 -0.25 4.52 2.62
CA ILE A 30 -0.71 5.45 3.65
C ILE A 30 -0.37 6.85 3.18
N SER A 31 -1.36 7.73 3.13
CA SER A 31 -1.21 9.14 2.77
C SER A 31 -1.67 10.03 3.91
N THR A 32 -1.10 11.21 4.03
CA THR A 32 -1.49 12.17 5.04
C THR A 32 -1.31 13.61 4.61
N ASN A 33 -2.19 14.51 5.07
CA ASN A 33 -2.00 15.97 4.98
C ASN A 33 -1.62 16.60 6.33
N ILE A 34 -1.36 15.78 7.36
CA ILE A 34 -0.96 16.27 8.69
C ILE A 34 0.43 16.89 8.58
N PRO A 35 0.62 18.16 9.02
CA PRO A 35 1.93 18.80 9.01
C PRO A 35 2.96 17.99 9.80
N GLY A 36 4.10 17.70 9.18
CA GLY A 36 5.15 16.85 9.75
C GLY A 36 4.93 15.34 9.59
N GLY A 37 3.77 14.91 9.10
CA GLY A 37 3.45 13.52 8.85
C GLY A 37 2.85 12.78 10.05
N VAL A 38 2.65 11.48 9.85
CA VAL A 38 2.09 10.56 10.85
C VAL A 38 2.93 9.30 10.96
N THR A 39 2.97 8.74 12.16
CA THR A 39 3.50 7.40 12.42
C THR A 39 2.33 6.44 12.56
N LEU A 40 2.35 5.35 11.81
CA LEU A 40 1.48 4.20 11.99
C LEU A 40 2.22 3.15 12.83
N ASN A 41 1.69 2.84 14.01
CA ASN A 41 2.18 1.74 14.83
C ASN A 41 1.15 0.61 14.85
N CYS A 42 1.56 -0.61 14.53
CA CYS A 42 0.68 -1.78 14.49
C CYS A 42 1.18 -2.87 15.41
N VAL A 43 0.32 -3.31 16.33
CA VAL A 43 0.61 -4.35 17.31
C VAL A 43 -0.26 -5.56 16.99
N PRO A 44 0.32 -6.74 16.70
CA PRO A 44 -0.45 -7.96 16.55
C PRO A 44 -1.03 -8.40 17.90
N ASN A 45 -2.23 -8.99 17.90
CA ASN A 45 -2.89 -9.44 19.14
C ASN A 45 -2.13 -10.57 19.86
N ASP A 46 -1.22 -11.26 19.18
CA ASP A 46 -0.58 -12.51 19.58
C ASP A 46 0.96 -12.41 19.74
N GLY A 47 1.58 -11.24 19.63
CA GLY A 47 3.04 -11.15 19.73
C GLY A 47 3.67 -9.76 19.58
N GLU A 48 4.97 -9.75 19.27
CA GLU A 48 5.81 -8.56 19.23
C GLU A 48 5.37 -7.55 18.15
N SER A 49 5.47 -6.26 18.46
CA SER A 49 5.12 -5.18 17.54
C SER A 49 6.12 -5.10 16.40
N GLY A 50 5.62 -4.93 15.16
CA GLY A 50 6.48 -4.64 14.02
C GLY A 50 7.10 -3.24 14.11
N THR A 51 8.09 -2.95 13.27
CA THR A 51 8.67 -1.60 13.19
C THR A 51 7.58 -0.59 12.81
N PRO A 52 7.44 0.54 13.54
CA PRO A 52 6.51 1.59 13.18
C PRO A 52 6.78 2.13 11.77
N ILE A 53 5.71 2.43 11.03
CA ILE A 53 5.80 3.03 9.70
C ILE A 53 5.68 4.54 9.87
N ILE A 54 6.67 5.29 9.41
CA ILE A 54 6.62 6.75 9.41
C ILE A 54 6.25 7.20 8.00
N ILE A 55 5.22 8.04 7.90
CA ILE A 55 4.69 8.56 6.64
C ILE A 55 4.69 10.07 6.70
N THR A 56 5.39 10.69 5.77
CA THR A 56 5.40 12.15 5.58
C THR A 56 4.81 12.48 4.21
N SER A 57 4.55 13.76 3.96
CA SER A 57 4.17 14.24 2.61
C SER A 57 5.18 13.83 1.54
N ASP A 58 6.45 13.73 1.91
CA ASP A 58 7.56 13.48 1.00
C ASP A 58 7.79 11.98 0.75
N ASN A 59 7.24 11.13 1.63
CA ASN A 59 7.24 9.68 1.48
C ASN A 59 5.85 9.09 1.79
N PRO A 60 4.85 9.31 0.90
CA PRO A 60 3.45 8.90 1.12
C PRO A 60 3.23 7.42 0.78
N TYR A 61 4.29 6.62 0.80
CA TYR A 61 4.25 5.24 0.37
C TYR A 61 5.17 4.37 1.21
N SER A 62 4.60 3.31 1.77
CA SER A 62 5.35 2.18 2.28
C SER A 62 4.70 0.90 1.75
N SER A 63 5.51 -0.01 1.20
CA SER A 63 5.05 -1.36 0.91
C SER A 63 5.15 -2.20 2.19
N TRP A 64 4.15 -2.07 3.06
CA TRP A 64 4.22 -2.70 4.37
C TRP A 64 4.14 -4.23 4.37
N TRP A 65 3.77 -4.86 3.24
CA TRP A 65 3.88 -6.32 3.12
C TRP A 65 5.33 -6.83 3.25
N GLY A 66 6.35 -5.98 3.02
CA GLY A 66 7.76 -6.38 3.04
C GLY A 66 8.45 -6.38 4.43
N GLY A 67 7.77 -5.94 5.48
CA GLY A 67 8.26 -6.01 6.88
C GLY A 67 7.42 -6.91 7.78
N LEU A 68 6.22 -7.27 7.34
CA LEU A 68 5.40 -8.32 7.94
C LEU A 68 5.94 -9.65 7.44
N SER A 69 6.75 -10.34 8.24
CA SER A 69 7.18 -11.69 7.91
C SER A 69 5.96 -12.62 7.70
N SER A 70 6.17 -13.80 7.12
CA SER A 70 5.18 -14.88 7.01
C SER A 70 4.41 -15.21 8.30
N ASN A 71 4.87 -14.70 9.44
CA ASN A 71 4.26 -14.83 10.76
C ASN A 71 2.95 -14.05 10.93
N PHE A 72 2.62 -13.11 10.03
CA PHE A 72 1.40 -12.28 10.14
C PHE A 72 0.18 -12.84 9.38
N ASN A 73 0.29 -14.04 8.81
CA ASN A 73 -0.83 -14.70 8.15
C ASN A 73 -1.90 -15.11 9.18
N GLY A 74 -3.13 -14.61 9.01
CA GLY A 74 -4.22 -14.78 9.96
C GLY A 74 -4.14 -13.83 11.15
N THR A 75 -3.14 -12.94 11.19
CA THR A 75 -2.91 -12.06 12.33
C THR A 75 -3.82 -10.85 12.27
N ASN A 76 -4.37 -10.53 13.43
CA ASN A 76 -5.21 -9.37 13.67
C ASN A 76 -4.36 -8.32 14.38
N MET A 77 -4.14 -7.18 13.72
CA MET A 77 -3.30 -6.10 14.20
C MET A 77 -4.15 -4.90 14.59
N GLN A 78 -3.85 -4.33 15.75
CA GLN A 78 -4.37 -3.04 16.17
C GLN A 78 -3.37 -1.95 15.79
N CYS A 79 -3.81 -1.03 14.94
CA CYS A 79 -2.98 0.03 14.43
C CYS A 79 -3.43 1.39 14.95
N THR A 80 -2.48 2.23 15.33
CA THR A 80 -2.71 3.61 15.77
C THR A 80 -1.90 4.58 14.94
N PHE A 81 -2.49 5.74 14.66
CA PHE A 81 -1.86 6.86 13.98
C PHE A 81 -1.53 7.94 15.02
N THR A 82 -0.27 8.37 15.04
CA THR A 82 0.20 9.48 15.88
C THR A 82 0.92 10.52 15.03
N PRO A 83 0.80 11.83 15.29
CA PRO A 83 1.63 12.83 14.62
C PRO A 83 3.12 12.58 14.89
N VAL A 84 3.98 12.79 13.90
CA VAL A 84 5.45 12.63 14.06
C VAL A 84 5.99 13.55 15.15
N ASN A 85 5.43 14.75 15.28
CA ASN A 85 5.83 15.75 16.27
C ASN A 85 5.17 15.58 17.65
N ASP A 86 4.21 14.67 17.80
CA ASP A 86 3.53 14.37 19.06
C ASP A 86 3.17 12.87 19.13
N PRO A 87 4.17 11.99 19.34
CA PRO A 87 3.99 10.55 19.26
C PRO A 87 3.11 9.97 20.38
N LYS A 88 2.74 10.77 21.39
CA LYS A 88 1.85 10.35 22.49
C LYS A 88 0.37 10.57 22.15
N LYS A 89 0.06 11.37 21.13
CA LYS A 89 -1.31 11.69 20.74
C LYS A 89 -1.79 10.77 19.65
N VAL A 90 -2.77 9.92 19.98
CA VAL A 90 -3.47 9.11 18.97
C VAL A 90 -4.51 9.99 18.27
N ILE A 91 -4.42 10.06 16.93
CA ILE A 91 -5.33 10.83 16.08
C ILE A 91 -6.23 9.94 15.22
N GLY A 92 -5.95 8.64 15.15
CA GLY A 92 -6.86 7.63 14.64
C GLY A 92 -6.36 6.23 14.87
N SER A 93 -7.22 5.25 14.59
CA SER A 93 -6.91 3.84 14.72
C SER A 93 -7.66 3.01 13.70
N ALA A 94 -7.12 1.84 13.40
CA ALA A 94 -7.75 0.85 12.55
C ALA A 94 -7.30 -0.56 12.96
N GLN A 95 -8.16 -1.53 12.73
CA GLN A 95 -7.82 -2.93 12.83
C GLN A 95 -7.46 -3.46 11.44
N ILE A 96 -6.34 -4.17 11.32
CA ILE A 96 -5.87 -4.73 10.06
C ILE A 96 -5.74 -6.24 10.22
N ILE A 97 -6.46 -7.01 9.41
CA ILE A 97 -6.35 -8.47 9.36
C ILE A 97 -5.69 -8.84 8.05
N VAL A 98 -4.74 -9.78 8.07
CA VAL A 98 -3.92 -10.15 6.91
C VAL A 98 -4.01 -11.64 6.65
N TRP A 99 -4.01 -12.04 5.38
CA TRP A 99 -4.01 -13.44 4.94
C TRP A 99 -3.01 -13.64 3.81
N ASN A 100 -2.36 -14.80 3.82
CA ASN A 100 -1.69 -15.34 2.65
C ASN A 100 -2.76 -15.93 1.71
N ILE A 101 -2.69 -15.57 0.44
CA ILE A 101 -3.51 -16.13 -0.61
C ILE A 101 -2.61 -17.01 -1.47
N SER A 102 -2.72 -18.32 -1.24
CA SER A 102 -1.95 -19.34 -1.97
C SER A 102 -2.70 -19.89 -3.19
N GLU A 103 -3.93 -19.45 -3.42
CA GLU A 103 -4.77 -19.92 -4.54
C GLU A 103 -4.85 -18.84 -5.65
N SER A 104 -4.39 -19.16 -6.87
CA SER A 104 -4.34 -18.30 -8.09
C SER A 104 -2.95 -17.62 -8.30
N PRO A 105 -2.58 -17.05 -9.48
CA PRO A 105 -1.19 -16.93 -10.00
C PRO A 105 -0.24 -16.00 -9.22
N TYR A 106 -0.66 -15.57 -8.04
CA TYR A 106 0.03 -14.71 -7.10
C TYR A 106 0.51 -15.58 -5.93
N ASP A 107 1.43 -16.49 -6.22
CA ASP A 107 1.97 -17.40 -5.20
C ASP A 107 2.53 -16.58 -4.01
N ASN A 108 2.12 -16.91 -2.79
CA ASN A 108 2.44 -16.19 -1.54
C ASN A 108 2.00 -14.71 -1.46
N ALA A 109 1.00 -14.27 -2.23
CA ALA A 109 0.52 -12.90 -2.11
C ALA A 109 -0.22 -12.66 -0.79
N LEU A 110 -0.01 -11.49 -0.19
CA LEU A 110 -0.77 -11.03 0.97
C LEU A 110 -1.97 -10.20 0.54
N ALA A 111 -3.09 -10.42 1.21
CA ALA A 111 -4.26 -9.54 1.19
C ALA A 111 -4.68 -9.22 2.62
N GLY A 112 -5.39 -8.13 2.83
CA GLY A 112 -5.89 -7.78 4.15
C GLY A 112 -7.29 -7.21 4.14
N SER A 113 -7.83 -6.97 5.33
CA SER A 113 -9.05 -6.21 5.61
C SER A 113 -8.72 -5.10 6.58
N VAL A 114 -9.19 -3.88 6.30
CA VAL A 114 -9.13 -2.76 7.26
C VAL A 114 -10.51 -2.55 7.85
N LEU A 115 -10.61 -2.65 9.17
CA LEU A 115 -11.84 -2.62 9.96
C LEU A 115 -11.71 -1.60 11.09
N ASN A 116 -12.83 -1.29 11.74
CA ASN A 116 -12.88 -0.45 12.95
C ASN A 116 -12.07 0.86 12.81
N VAL A 117 -12.28 1.53 11.68
CA VAL A 117 -11.60 2.79 11.37
C VAL A 117 -12.19 3.91 12.22
N LEU A 118 -11.38 4.48 13.09
CA LEU A 118 -11.77 5.53 14.03
C LEU A 118 -10.84 6.73 13.92
N SER A 119 -11.39 7.92 14.15
CA SER A 119 -10.65 9.18 14.09
C SER A 119 -10.90 9.98 15.37
N ALA A 120 -9.87 10.68 15.85
CA ALA A 120 -10.04 11.64 16.93
C ALA A 120 -10.74 12.91 16.43
N SER A 121 -11.33 13.68 17.35
CA SER A 121 -11.96 14.97 16.99
C SER A 121 -10.99 15.90 16.26
N GLY A 122 -11.43 16.47 15.14
CA GLY A 122 -10.64 17.35 14.27
C GLY A 122 -9.75 16.62 13.27
N PHE A 123 -9.89 15.29 13.15
CA PHE A 123 -9.16 14.46 12.20
C PHE A 123 -10.11 13.49 11.49
N ASP A 124 -9.74 13.11 10.28
CA ASP A 124 -10.45 12.12 9.47
C ASP A 124 -9.46 11.02 9.02
N LEU A 125 -9.77 9.78 9.37
CA LEU A 125 -9.13 8.58 8.86
C LEU A 125 -10.07 7.87 7.89
N ALA A 126 -9.63 7.74 6.64
CA ALA A 126 -10.32 6.98 5.61
C ALA A 126 -9.51 5.74 5.21
N ALA A 127 -10.21 4.65 4.89
CA ALA A 127 -9.61 3.42 4.36
C ALA A 127 -10.30 3.00 3.06
N GLN A 128 -9.52 2.78 2.01
CA GLN A 128 -10.03 2.39 0.70
C GLN A 128 -9.27 1.19 0.13
N GLY A 129 -9.98 0.08 -0.11
CA GLY A 129 -9.45 -1.06 -0.85
C GLY A 129 -9.57 -0.82 -2.37
N THR A 130 -8.54 -1.13 -3.14
CA THR A 130 -8.52 -0.85 -4.60
C THR A 130 -8.41 -2.08 -5.49
N LYS A 131 -7.85 -3.19 -5.00
CA LYS A 131 -7.79 -4.47 -5.74
C LYS A 131 -8.33 -5.60 -4.87
N LYS A 132 -9.59 -5.99 -5.10
CA LYS A 132 -10.28 -6.98 -4.26
C LYS A 132 -9.60 -8.36 -4.36
N ALA A 133 -9.47 -9.02 -3.21
CA ALA A 133 -8.97 -10.38 -3.12
C ALA A 133 -10.10 -11.39 -3.43
N PRO A 134 -9.79 -12.49 -4.15
CA PRO A 134 -10.76 -13.53 -4.41
C PRO A 134 -11.13 -14.26 -3.11
N ARG A 135 -12.42 -14.59 -2.94
CA ARG A 135 -12.95 -15.54 -1.94
C ARG A 135 -12.73 -15.22 -0.44
N LEU A 136 -12.13 -14.07 -0.09
CA LEU A 136 -11.86 -13.66 1.28
C LEU A 136 -12.67 -12.42 1.71
N GLY A 137 -14.00 -12.44 1.57
CA GLY A 137 -14.87 -11.37 2.07
C GLY A 137 -14.45 -9.95 1.57
N PRO A 138 -14.46 -8.91 2.43
CA PRO A 138 -14.01 -7.56 2.08
C PRO A 138 -12.48 -7.39 2.13
N ALA A 139 -11.71 -8.39 1.68
CA ALA A 139 -10.26 -8.31 1.61
C ALA A 139 -9.76 -7.73 0.28
N TYR A 140 -8.64 -7.02 0.32
CA TYR A 140 -8.01 -6.40 -0.84
C TYR A 140 -6.49 -6.59 -0.77
N PHE A 141 -5.86 -6.71 -1.93
CA PHE A 141 -4.40 -6.74 -2.08
C PHE A 141 -3.76 -5.36 -1.82
N ASN A 142 -4.55 -4.30 -2.03
CA ASN A 142 -4.12 -2.91 -1.98
C ASN A 142 -5.09 -2.09 -1.14
N TYR A 143 -4.57 -1.42 -0.13
CA TYR A 143 -5.29 -0.39 0.63
C TYR A 143 -4.64 0.98 0.49
N VAL A 144 -5.45 2.02 0.62
CA VAL A 144 -5.03 3.38 0.89
C VAL A 144 -5.64 3.80 2.21
N LEU A 145 -4.80 4.10 3.20
CA LEU A 145 -5.19 4.75 4.45
C LEU A 145 -4.87 6.23 4.34
N THR A 146 -5.86 7.10 4.52
CA THR A 146 -5.66 8.55 4.43
C THR A 146 -5.97 9.18 5.78
N MET A 147 -4.95 9.76 6.42
CA MET A 147 -5.11 10.54 7.65
C MET A 147 -5.09 12.04 7.34
N SER A 148 -6.19 12.72 7.63
CA SER A 148 -6.36 14.15 7.33
C SER A 148 -6.75 14.96 8.57
N LYS A 149 -6.46 16.26 8.54
CA LYS A 149 -7.01 17.24 9.49
C LYS A 149 -8.21 17.96 8.86
N ASN A 150 -9.27 18.13 9.65
CA ASN A 150 -10.53 18.76 9.23
C ASN A 150 -10.43 20.29 9.28
#